data_AF-A0A921BF75-F1
#
_entry.id   AF-A0A921BF75-F1
#
_cell.length_a   1.000
_cell.length_b   1.000
_cell.length_c   1.000
_cell.angle_alpha   90.00
_cell.angle_beta   90.00
_cell.angle_gamma   90.00
#
_symmetry.space_group_name_H-M   'P 1'
#
loop_
_entity.id
_entity.type
_entity.pdbx_description
1 polymer ?
#
loop_
_entity_poly.entity_id
_entity_poly.type
_entity_poly.pdbx_seq_one_letter_code
_entity_poly.pdbx_strand_id
1 'polypeptide(L)'
;MIPAGPIGLISASGTGAQQVLALCDHAGVGVRHVLGLGGRDLTDEIGGISAQIGLAMLDDDPTVEVIGIVAKEVGPATRLLLEDAASKLSKPVVWVPTGDLTNGTAQLLEVASFELPPVPIWGPAIERPNGSGRLVGLFSGGTLAVEAQAIAQASGCEAEIVDLGADEYTVGRPIQ
;
A
#
# COMPACT_ATOMS: atom_id res chain seq x y z
N MET A 1 -18.53 -2.35 -2.04
CA MET A 1 -17.80 -3.53 -1.55
C MET A 1 -17.15 -4.15 -2.75
N ILE A 2 -15.84 -4.36 -2.72
CA ILE A 2 -15.11 -4.98 -3.83
C ILE A 2 -15.57 -6.45 -3.97
N PRO A 3 -15.84 -6.95 -5.19
CA PRO A 3 -16.19 -8.36 -5.39
C PRO A 3 -14.99 -9.26 -5.09
N ALA A 4 -15.25 -10.55 -4.85
CA ALA A 4 -14.18 -11.53 -4.82
C ALA A 4 -13.57 -11.66 -6.23
N GLY A 5 -12.25 -11.70 -6.32
CA GLY A 5 -11.51 -11.85 -7.57
C GLY A 5 -10.16 -12.54 -7.35
N PRO A 6 -9.26 -12.53 -8.34
CA PRO A 6 -8.08 -13.40 -8.35
C PRO A 6 -6.93 -12.91 -7.45
N ILE A 7 -7.02 -11.71 -6.88
CA ILE A 7 -5.93 -11.10 -6.11
C ILE A 7 -6.07 -11.45 -4.62
N GLY A 8 -5.00 -11.93 -4.00
CA GLY A 8 -4.87 -12.03 -2.54
C GLY A 8 -3.90 -10.97 -2.03
N LEU A 9 -4.20 -10.31 -0.92
CA LEU A 9 -3.31 -9.31 -0.32
C LEU A 9 -2.88 -9.72 1.08
N ILE A 10 -1.60 -9.52 1.39
CA ILE A 10 -1.13 -9.35 2.76
C ILE A 10 -0.73 -7.90 2.98
N SER A 11 -0.99 -7.36 4.17
CA SER A 11 -0.67 -5.96 4.44
C SER A 11 -0.29 -5.66 5.87
N ALA A 12 0.83 -4.96 6.03
CA ALA A 12 1.23 -4.30 7.28
C ALA A 12 0.79 -2.82 7.32
N SER A 13 -0.07 -2.38 6.39
CA SER A 13 -0.60 -1.03 6.33
C SER A 13 -2.10 -1.02 6.02
N GLY A 14 -2.92 -0.62 6.99
CA GLY A 14 -4.38 -0.52 6.80
C GLY A 14 -4.77 0.44 5.67
N THR A 15 -4.21 1.65 5.66
CA THR A 15 -4.53 2.66 4.63
C THR A 15 -3.92 2.32 3.27
N GLY A 16 -2.76 1.67 3.25
CA GLY A 16 -2.20 1.13 2.00
C GLY A 16 -3.11 0.07 1.39
N ALA A 17 -3.57 -0.90 2.18
CA ALA A 17 -4.49 -1.93 1.70
C ALA A 17 -5.80 -1.32 1.18
N GLN A 18 -6.38 -0.34 1.91
CA GLN A 18 -7.58 0.35 1.48
C GLN A 18 -7.42 1.05 0.13
N GLN A 19 -6.27 1.70 -0.11
CA GLN A 19 -6.00 2.37 -1.38
C GLN A 19 -5.79 1.37 -2.52
N VAL A 20 -5.08 0.26 -2.30
CA VAL A 20 -4.95 -0.82 -3.28
C VAL A 20 -6.32 -1.39 -3.64
N LEU A 21 -7.19 -1.63 -2.66
CA LEU A 21 -8.56 -2.06 -2.89
C LEU A 21 -9.35 -1.06 -3.74
N ALA A 22 -9.24 0.24 -3.46
CA ALA A 22 -9.92 1.27 -4.24
C ALA A 22 -9.45 1.31 -5.69
N LEU A 23 -8.15 1.10 -5.94
CA LEU A 23 -7.58 1.05 -7.28
C LEU A 23 -7.97 -0.24 -8.03
N CYS A 24 -8.02 -1.39 -7.35
CA CYS A 24 -8.55 -2.63 -7.93
C CYS A 24 -10.04 -2.49 -8.29
N ASP A 25 -10.85 -1.90 -7.41
CA ASP A 25 -12.27 -1.64 -7.68
C ASP A 25 -12.45 -0.67 -8.86
N HIS A 26 -11.62 0.37 -8.95
CA HIS A 26 -11.56 1.29 -10.11
C HIS A 26 -11.21 0.57 -11.42
N ALA A 27 -10.34 -0.45 -11.36
CA ALA A 27 -10.03 -1.33 -12.49
C ALA A 27 -11.12 -2.39 -12.76
N GLY A 28 -12.16 -2.47 -11.94
CA GLY A 28 -13.21 -3.49 -12.04
C GLY A 28 -12.73 -4.89 -11.64
N VAL A 29 -11.63 -4.99 -10.88
CA VAL A 29 -11.00 -6.26 -10.49
C VAL A 29 -11.26 -6.55 -9.02
N GLY A 30 -11.74 -7.76 -8.74
CA GLY A 30 -12.02 -8.21 -7.38
C GLY A 30 -10.77 -8.63 -6.59
N VAL A 31 -10.87 -8.59 -5.27
CA VAL A 31 -9.83 -9.06 -4.33
C VAL A 31 -10.43 -10.14 -3.45
N ARG A 32 -9.77 -11.30 -3.39
CA ARG A 32 -10.24 -12.48 -2.65
C ARG A 32 -10.17 -12.29 -1.15
N HIS A 33 -8.98 -11.95 -0.67
CA HIS A 33 -8.64 -11.82 0.74
C HIS A 33 -7.73 -10.62 0.95
N VAL A 34 -7.87 -9.97 2.10
CA VAL A 34 -6.90 -8.99 2.60
C VAL A 34 -6.53 -9.41 4.02
N LEU A 35 -5.32 -9.91 4.19
CA LEU A 35 -4.80 -10.40 5.46
C LEU A 35 -3.97 -9.29 6.12
N GLY A 36 -4.50 -8.73 7.20
CA GLY A 36 -3.77 -7.75 8.02
C GLY A 36 -2.71 -8.43 8.86
N LEU A 37 -1.47 -7.96 8.76
CA LEU A 37 -0.30 -8.52 9.45
C LEU A 37 -0.04 -7.88 10.82
N GLY A 38 -0.50 -6.63 10.99
CA GLY A 38 -0.07 -5.75 12.08
C GLY A 38 1.19 -4.97 11.70
N GLY A 39 1.26 -3.70 12.10
CA GLY A 39 2.29 -2.77 11.61
C GLY A 39 3.74 -3.12 11.98
N ARG A 40 3.94 -4.00 12.97
CA ARG A 40 5.27 -4.44 13.43
C ARG A 40 5.69 -5.80 12.87
N ASP A 41 4.82 -6.53 12.18
CA ASP A 41 5.13 -7.91 11.76
C ASP A 41 6.38 -7.97 10.87
N LEU A 42 6.58 -6.93 10.05
CA LEU A 42 7.65 -6.88 9.06
C LEU A 42 8.97 -6.29 9.58
N THR A 43 9.11 -6.05 10.89
CA THR A 43 10.39 -5.66 11.49
C THR A 43 11.29 -6.87 11.70
N ASP A 44 12.61 -6.65 11.73
CA ASP A 44 13.59 -7.72 12.01
C ASP A 44 13.44 -8.33 13.41
N GLU A 45 12.84 -7.60 14.35
CA GLU A 45 12.52 -8.12 15.69
C GLU A 45 11.45 -9.22 15.64
N ILE A 46 10.44 -9.07 14.77
CA ILE A 46 9.33 -10.03 14.65
C ILE A 46 9.59 -11.07 13.58
N GLY A 47 10.22 -10.69 12.47
CA GLY A 47 10.65 -11.61 11.40
C GLY A 47 9.55 -12.02 10.42
N GLY A 48 8.44 -11.29 10.33
CA GLY A 48 7.40 -11.51 9.32
C GLY A 48 6.63 -12.81 9.51
N ILE A 49 6.40 -13.24 10.75
CA ILE A 49 5.73 -14.52 11.06
C ILE A 49 4.34 -14.56 10.42
N SER A 50 3.55 -13.49 10.60
CA SER A 50 2.20 -13.42 10.05
C SER A 50 2.24 -13.33 8.54
N ALA A 51 3.21 -12.61 7.98
CA ALA A 51 3.41 -12.52 6.54
C ALA A 51 3.69 -13.88 5.91
N GLN A 52 4.57 -14.70 6.49
CA GLN A 52 4.88 -16.04 6.00
C GLN A 52 3.66 -16.97 6.04
N ILE A 53 2.89 -16.92 7.13
CA ILE A 53 1.63 -17.67 7.23
C ILE A 53 0.62 -17.20 6.18
N GLY A 54 0.46 -15.88 6.03
CA GLY A 54 -0.44 -15.30 5.04
C GLY A 54 -0.07 -15.66 3.61
N LEU A 55 1.22 -15.64 3.26
CA LEU A 55 1.73 -16.08 1.96
C LEU A 55 1.35 -17.54 1.68
N ALA A 56 1.61 -18.45 2.63
CA ALA A 56 1.25 -19.86 2.47
C ALA A 56 -0.27 -20.05 2.32
N MET A 57 -1.08 -19.37 3.14
CA MET A 57 -2.54 -19.42 3.05
C MET A 57 -3.07 -18.95 1.70
N LEU A 58 -2.49 -17.87 1.15
CA LEU A 58 -2.88 -17.35 -0.15
C LEU A 58 -2.39 -18.24 -1.29
N ASP A 59 -1.23 -18.88 -1.18
CA ASP A 59 -0.74 -19.85 -2.18
C ASP A 59 -1.59 -21.12 -2.21
N ASP A 60 -2.10 -21.58 -1.06
CA ASP A 60 -2.98 -22.74 -0.98
C ASP A 60 -4.41 -22.49 -1.50
N ASP A 61 -4.90 -21.24 -1.56
CA ASP A 61 -6.26 -20.95 -2.05
C ASP A 61 -6.34 -21.00 -3.58
N PRO A 62 -6.97 -22.02 -4.21
CA PRO A 62 -6.99 -22.17 -5.67
C PRO A 62 -7.72 -21.04 -6.42
N THR A 63 -8.42 -20.14 -5.72
CA THR A 63 -9.09 -18.97 -6.30
C THR A 63 -8.22 -17.72 -6.32
N VAL A 64 -7.07 -17.73 -5.65
CA VAL A 64 -6.05 -16.69 -5.74
C VAL A 64 -5.09 -17.06 -6.87
N GLU A 65 -4.80 -16.10 -7.75
CA GLU A 65 -3.87 -16.24 -8.87
C GLU A 65 -2.63 -15.36 -8.68
N VAL A 66 -2.75 -14.21 -7.99
CA VAL A 66 -1.64 -13.28 -7.73
C VAL A 66 -1.70 -12.78 -6.29
N ILE A 67 -0.53 -12.67 -5.66
CA ILE A 67 -0.40 -12.18 -4.28
C ILE A 67 0.26 -10.80 -4.26
N GLY A 68 -0.37 -9.82 -3.60
CA GLY A 68 0.21 -8.50 -3.35
C GLY A 68 0.68 -8.35 -1.91
N ILE A 69 1.86 -7.74 -1.71
CA ILE A 69 2.39 -7.36 -0.39
C ILE A 69 2.40 -5.84 -0.27
N VAL A 70 1.63 -5.30 0.68
CA VAL A 70 1.54 -3.85 0.92
C VAL A 70 2.18 -3.51 2.26
N ALA A 71 3.32 -2.81 2.24
CA ALA A 71 4.08 -2.47 3.44
C ALA A 71 4.86 -1.16 3.27
N LYS A 72 4.92 -0.36 4.34
CA LYS A 72 5.72 0.87 4.38
C LYS A 72 7.21 0.58 4.48
N GLU A 73 7.56 -0.18 5.51
CA GLU A 73 8.93 -0.52 5.85
C GLU A 73 9.00 -2.02 6.14
N VAL A 74 10.12 -2.62 5.73
CA VAL A 74 10.44 -4.02 5.97
C VAL A 74 11.87 -4.07 6.46
N GLY A 75 12.11 -4.72 7.59
CA GLY A 75 13.45 -4.93 8.10
C GLY A 75 14.30 -5.70 7.08
N PRO A 76 15.59 -5.36 6.87
CA PRO A 76 16.42 -5.99 5.85
C PRO A 76 16.51 -7.51 5.97
N ALA A 77 16.59 -8.06 7.19
CA ALA A 77 16.63 -9.51 7.39
C ALA A 77 15.28 -10.14 7.07
N THR A 78 14.19 -9.51 7.51
CA THR A 78 12.81 -9.95 7.23
C THR A 78 12.51 -9.91 5.73
N ARG A 79 13.02 -8.90 5.02
CA ARG A 79 12.87 -8.77 3.57
C ARG A 79 13.45 -9.98 2.85
N LEU A 80 14.67 -10.40 3.21
CA LEU A 80 15.32 -11.57 2.61
C LEU A 80 14.53 -12.86 2.89
N LEU A 81 13.98 -13.01 4.10
CA LEU A 81 13.13 -14.15 4.44
C LEU A 81 11.87 -14.20 3.59
N LEU A 82 11.21 -13.05 3.39
CA LEU A 82 9.99 -12.98 2.58
C LEU A 82 10.25 -13.16 1.09
N GLU A 83 11.38 -12.70 0.57
CA GLU A 83 11.79 -12.96 -0.80
C GLU A 83 12.09 -14.45 -1.03
N ASP A 84 12.80 -15.10 -0.11
CA ASP A 84 13.04 -16.54 -0.15
C ASP A 84 11.72 -17.33 -0.06
N ALA A 85 10.81 -16.94 0.83
CA ALA A 85 9.48 -17.55 0.93
C ALA A 85 8.67 -17.36 -0.37
N ALA A 86 8.60 -16.13 -0.90
CA ALA A 86 7.90 -15.81 -2.14
C ALA A 86 8.44 -16.60 -3.34
N SER A 87 9.76 -16.82 -3.40
CA SER A 87 10.39 -17.60 -4.48
C SER A 87 9.98 -19.08 -4.54
N LYS A 88 9.38 -19.60 -3.46
CA LYS A 88 8.96 -20.99 -3.33
C LYS A 88 7.46 -21.18 -3.58
N LEU A 89 6.71 -20.09 -3.70
CA LEU A 89 5.27 -20.15 -3.94
C LEU A 89 4.97 -20.50 -5.39
N SER A 90 3.81 -21.11 -5.60
CA SER A 90 3.32 -21.39 -6.95
C SER A 90 2.80 -20.13 -7.65
N LYS A 91 2.35 -19.15 -6.88
CA LYS A 91 1.75 -17.89 -7.39
C LYS A 91 2.76 -16.75 -7.41
N PRO A 92 2.68 -15.86 -8.43
CA PRO A 92 3.49 -14.66 -8.45
C PRO A 92 3.15 -13.74 -7.26
N VAL A 93 4.21 -13.14 -6.72
CA VAL A 93 4.14 -12.20 -5.60
C VAL A 93 4.63 -10.83 -6.06
N VAL A 94 3.80 -9.79 -5.87
CA VAL A 94 4.10 -8.41 -6.24
C VAL A 94 4.20 -7.55 -4.99
N TRP A 95 5.26 -6.77 -4.90
CA TRP A 95 5.43 -5.77 -3.85
C TRP A 95 4.80 -4.46 -4.28
N VAL A 96 3.89 -3.93 -3.46
CA VAL A 96 3.23 -2.64 -3.69
C VAL A 96 3.85 -1.60 -2.75
N PRO A 97 4.81 -0.78 -3.23
CA PRO A 97 5.51 0.19 -2.39
C PRO A 97 4.59 1.33 -1.98
N THR A 98 4.65 1.75 -0.72
CA THR A 98 3.82 2.86 -0.23
C THR A 98 4.25 4.24 -0.73
N GLY A 99 5.40 4.36 -1.39
CA GLY A 99 5.84 5.60 -2.04
C GLY A 99 5.16 5.86 -3.40
N ASP A 100 4.55 4.82 -4.00
CA ASP A 100 3.78 4.92 -5.24
C ASP A 100 2.79 3.74 -5.30
N LEU A 101 1.68 3.87 -4.57
CA LEU A 101 0.67 2.83 -4.52
C LEU A 101 -0.05 2.68 -5.85
N THR A 102 -0.13 3.76 -6.64
CA THR A 102 -0.76 3.75 -7.95
C THR A 102 0.00 2.86 -8.91
N ASN A 103 1.31 3.08 -9.07
CA ASN A 103 2.15 2.26 -9.94
C ASN A 103 2.30 0.84 -9.39
N GLY A 104 2.49 0.68 -8.09
CA GLY A 104 2.55 -0.64 -7.46
C GLY A 104 1.28 -1.47 -7.69
N THR A 105 0.10 -0.84 -7.62
CA THR A 105 -1.17 -1.51 -7.93
C THR A 105 -1.31 -1.79 -9.42
N ALA A 106 -0.84 -0.90 -10.29
CA ALA A 106 -0.81 -1.15 -11.73
C ALA A 106 0.04 -2.38 -12.08
N GLN A 107 1.21 -2.55 -11.48
CA GLN A 107 2.05 -3.75 -11.64
C GLN A 107 1.36 -5.00 -11.10
N LEU A 108 0.69 -4.92 -9.95
CA LEU A 108 -0.10 -6.03 -9.41
C LEU A 108 -1.21 -6.46 -10.37
N LEU A 109 -1.94 -5.49 -10.94
CA LEU A 109 -2.98 -5.73 -11.94
C LEU A 109 -2.41 -6.32 -13.23
N GLU A 110 -1.28 -5.80 -13.71
CA GLU A 110 -0.60 -6.30 -14.91
C GLU A 110 -0.24 -7.79 -14.77
N VAL A 111 0.35 -8.17 -13.63
CA VAL A 111 0.66 -9.58 -13.33
C VAL A 111 -0.61 -10.44 -13.25
N ALA A 112 -1.72 -9.85 -12.80
CA ALA A 112 -3.04 -10.49 -12.79
C ALA A 112 -3.75 -10.43 -14.16
N SER A 113 -3.09 -9.98 -15.23
CA SER A 113 -3.65 -9.82 -16.58
C SER A 113 -4.80 -8.80 -16.69
N PHE A 114 -4.75 -7.75 -15.87
CA PHE A 114 -5.64 -6.58 -15.91
C PHE A 114 -4.84 -5.30 -16.12
N GLU A 115 -5.54 -4.21 -16.41
CA GLU A 115 -4.95 -2.88 -16.57
C GLU A 115 -5.61 -1.91 -15.59
N LEU A 116 -4.80 -1.02 -15.00
CA LEU A 116 -5.33 0.08 -14.20
C LEU A 116 -5.76 1.21 -15.15
N PRO A 117 -7.07 1.53 -15.26
CA PRO A 117 -7.49 2.65 -16.08
C PRO A 117 -6.99 3.97 -15.48
N PRO A 118 -6.86 5.04 -16.30
CA PRO A 118 -6.43 6.35 -15.82
C PRO A 118 -7.23 6.79 -14.59
N VAL A 119 -6.52 7.24 -13.56
CA VAL A 119 -7.13 7.77 -12.34
C VAL A 119 -7.67 9.18 -12.66
N PRO A 120 -8.90 9.52 -12.22
CA PRO A 120 -9.45 10.85 -12.46
C PRO A 120 -8.58 11.95 -11.85
N ILE A 121 -8.36 13.02 -12.61
CA ILE A 121 -7.67 14.23 -12.15
C ILE A 121 -8.71 15.34 -12.00
N TRP A 122 -8.87 15.83 -10.78
CA TRP A 122 -9.71 16.99 -10.51
C TRP A 122 -8.86 18.26 -10.56
N GLY A 123 -9.14 19.11 -11.54
CA GLY A 123 -8.50 20.40 -11.67
C GLY A 123 -8.84 21.35 -10.51
N PRO A 124 -8.08 22.44 -10.33
CA PRO A 124 -8.35 23.41 -9.29
C PRO A 124 -9.74 24.03 -9.48
N ALA A 125 -10.55 24.02 -8.42
CA ALA A 125 -11.83 24.74 -8.40
C ALA A 125 -11.63 26.28 -8.41
N ILE A 126 -10.44 26.73 -7.99
CA ILE A 126 -10.06 28.14 -7.90
C ILE A 126 -8.65 28.28 -8.47
N GLU A 127 -8.48 29.12 -9.50
CA GLU A 127 -7.16 29.51 -9.98
C GLU A 127 -6.42 30.28 -8.89
N ARG A 128 -5.27 29.75 -8.48
CA ARG A 128 -4.36 30.45 -7.57
C ARG A 128 -3.28 31.13 -8.41
N PRO A 129 -2.93 32.40 -8.11
CA PRO A 129 -1.81 33.05 -8.76
C PRO A 129 -0.54 32.21 -8.60
N ASN A 130 0.23 32.06 -9.68
CA ASN A 130 1.57 31.49 -9.59
C ASN A 130 2.40 32.36 -8.64
N GLY A 131 2.84 31.78 -7.52
CA GLY A 131 3.55 32.51 -6.45
C GLY A 131 4.07 31.58 -5.35
N SER A 132 4.91 32.12 -4.47
CA SER A 132 5.51 31.40 -3.35
C SER A 132 4.47 31.01 -2.31
N GLY A 133 4.28 29.71 -2.12
CA GLY A 133 3.46 29.14 -1.06
C GLY A 133 3.93 27.71 -0.79
N ARG A 134 3.66 27.22 0.42
CA ARG A 134 3.98 25.84 0.81
C ARG A 134 2.72 24.99 0.84
N LEU A 135 2.84 23.73 0.43
CA LEU A 135 1.82 22.72 0.64
C LEU A 135 1.91 22.22 2.09
N VAL A 136 0.82 22.25 2.85
CA VAL A 136 0.75 21.62 4.16
C VAL A 136 -0.30 20.51 4.09
N GLY A 137 0.14 19.27 4.23
CA GLY A 137 -0.71 18.08 4.20
C GLY A 137 -0.82 17.47 5.58
N LEU A 138 -2.04 17.42 6.14
CA LEU A 138 -2.31 16.80 7.43
C LEU A 138 -3.06 15.49 7.19
N PHE A 139 -2.44 14.37 7.53
CA PHE A 139 -2.96 13.03 7.26
C PHE A 139 -3.17 12.28 8.57
N SER A 140 -4.24 11.47 8.66
CA SER A 140 -4.42 10.46 9.71
C SER A 140 -3.96 9.07 9.27
N GLY A 141 -3.62 8.91 7.99
CA GLY A 141 -3.18 7.67 7.38
C GLY A 141 -1.75 7.74 6.91
N GLY A 142 -0.80 7.22 7.69
CA GLY A 142 0.61 7.39 7.37
C GLY A 142 1.09 6.83 6.03
N THR A 143 0.42 5.84 5.44
CA THR A 143 0.82 5.39 4.09
C THR A 143 0.45 6.43 3.04
N LEU A 144 -0.73 7.04 3.17
CA LEU A 144 -1.15 8.13 2.30
C LEU A 144 -0.27 9.37 2.51
N ALA A 145 0.17 9.62 3.75
CA ALA A 145 1.12 10.69 4.05
C ALA A 145 2.46 10.47 3.33
N VAL A 146 3.00 9.25 3.38
CA VAL A 146 4.25 8.88 2.68
C VAL A 146 4.12 9.06 1.17
N GLU A 147 3.04 8.57 0.56
CA GLU A 147 2.80 8.72 -0.87
C GLU A 147 2.64 10.19 -1.27
N ALA A 148 1.88 10.97 -0.50
CA ALA A 148 1.70 12.41 -0.75
C ALA A 148 3.02 13.18 -0.68
N GLN A 149 3.89 12.83 0.28
CA GLN A 149 5.22 13.42 0.39
C GLN A 149 6.09 13.11 -0.83
N ALA A 150 6.04 11.87 -1.34
CA ALA A 150 6.78 11.46 -2.54
C ALA A 150 6.28 12.22 -3.79
N ILE A 151 4.96 12.34 -3.96
CA ILE A 151 4.35 13.10 -5.06
C ILE A 151 4.74 14.58 -5.01
N ALA A 152 4.67 15.20 -3.83
CA ALA A 152 5.01 16.60 -3.64
C ALA A 152 6.49 16.88 -3.96
N GLN A 153 7.40 16.01 -3.51
CA GLN A 153 8.83 16.09 -3.82
C GLN A 153 9.10 15.94 -5.32
N ALA A 154 8.49 14.95 -5.97
CA ALA A 154 8.61 14.75 -7.41
C ALA A 154 8.11 15.95 -8.23
N SER A 155 7.13 16.69 -7.70
CA SER A 155 6.56 17.89 -8.32
C SER A 155 7.39 19.16 -8.06
N GLY A 156 8.45 19.08 -7.25
CA GLY A 156 9.25 20.23 -6.84
C GLY A 156 8.51 21.22 -5.94
N CYS A 157 7.40 20.79 -5.32
CA CYS A 157 6.64 21.62 -4.40
C CYS A 157 7.33 21.70 -3.03
N GLU A 158 7.46 22.91 -2.48
CA GLU A 158 7.78 23.06 -1.06
C GLU A 158 6.59 22.53 -0.25
N ALA A 159 6.77 21.42 0.46
CA ALA A 159 5.71 20.72 1.17
C ALA A 159 6.13 20.28 2.56
N GLU A 160 5.21 20.44 3.51
CA GLU A 160 5.25 19.89 4.86
C GLU A 160 4.10 18.88 4.98
N ILE A 161 4.42 17.59 4.99
CA ILE A 161 3.44 16.52 5.14
C ILE A 161 3.59 15.88 6.52
N VAL A 162 2.50 15.82 7.27
CA VAL A 162 2.46 15.34 8.65
C VAL A 162 1.51 14.15 8.76
N ASP A 163 2.01 13.03 9.29
CA ASP A 163 1.21 11.88 9.71
C ASP A 163 0.79 12.05 11.17
N LEU A 164 -0.40 12.61 11.39
CA LEU A 164 -0.99 12.79 12.71
C LEU A 164 -1.31 11.47 13.43
N GLY A 165 -1.25 10.34 12.71
CA GLY A 165 -1.40 8.99 13.27
C GLY A 165 -0.11 8.42 13.85
N ALA A 166 1.04 9.08 13.66
CA ALA A 166 2.32 8.61 14.19
C ALA A 166 2.36 8.66 15.73
N ASP A 167 3.18 7.79 16.34
CA ASP A 167 3.32 7.68 17.79
C ASP A 167 3.64 9.04 18.44
N GLU A 168 4.46 9.86 17.79
CA GLU A 168 4.84 11.20 18.27
C GLU A 168 3.64 12.14 18.49
N TYR A 169 2.52 11.93 17.80
CA TYR A 169 1.30 12.74 17.91
C TYR A 169 0.17 12.06 18.68
N THR A 170 0.31 10.77 19.00
CA THR A 170 -0.77 9.95 19.60
C THR A 170 -0.49 9.49 21.03
N VAL A 171 0.69 9.76 21.61
CA VAL A 171 0.97 9.46 23.02
C VAL A 171 -0.05 10.16 23.95
N GLY A 172 -0.80 9.35 24.70
CA GLY A 172 -1.77 9.82 25.69
C GLY A 172 -3.09 10.34 25.11
N ARG A 173 -3.37 10.13 23.82
CA ARG A 173 -4.61 10.54 23.14
C ARG A 173 -5.14 9.43 22.22
N PRO A 174 -6.46 9.34 21.99
CA PRO A 174 -7.00 8.46 20.95
C PRO A 174 -6.48 8.87 19.57
N ILE A 175 -6.26 7.88 18.70
CA ILE A 175 -6.03 8.09 17.26
C ILE A 175 -7.31 8.72 16.68
N GLN A 176 -7.23 9.93 16.12
CA GLN A 176 -8.38 10.62 15.51
C GLN A 176 -8.64 10.19 14.07
#